data_AF-A0A016B1H6-F1
#
_entry.id   AF-A0A016B1H6-F1
#
_cell.length_a   1.000
_cell.length_b   1.000
_cell.length_c   1.000
_cell.angle_alpha   90.00
_cell.angle_beta   90.00
_cell.angle_gamma   90.00
#
_symmetry.space_group_name_H-M   'P 1'
#
loop_
_entity.id
_entity.type
_entity.pdbx_description
1 polymer ?
#
loop_
_entity_poly.entity_id
_entity_poly.type
_entity_poly.pdbx_seq_one_letter_code
_entity_poly.pdbx_strand_id
1 'polypeptide(L)'
;MGSCQAAVSSMVSVAMLTVVMGLIRQVKSDVPLLGAESWLGFSQMLSACSFVLLFLWMVTLLGLTTIRRIHHFRWCDFPFVLNHLGLFLALTGAILGNADMERLRMTTKTGQAEWRALDENLKMRELPLAIELQDFTIDEYPPKLMLINNETGEALPSKKPEKLLIEDNFHTGRLLDWEIGIEKKIPLAASVATQDTLNFVEFHSMGATYAVYLKAVNNKTGQQREGWVSCGSFMFPYKAIRLDDQTSLVMPEREPRRFASEVKVYTESGRRDSATIEVNKPFELEGWKIYQLSYDESKGRWSDISVFELVRDPWLPVVYTGIWMMIAGAVCLFALSQKRKEDNT
;
A
#
# COMPACT_ATOMS: atom_id res chain seq x y z
N MET A 1 6.15 -28.73 -41.11
CA MET A 1 7.39 -28.39 -40.35
C MET A 1 7.43 -26.96 -39.81
N GLY A 2 6.73 -25.96 -40.41
CA GLY A 2 6.82 -24.56 -39.97
C GLY A 2 6.15 -24.15 -38.65
N SER A 3 5.07 -24.81 -38.21
CA SER A 3 4.29 -24.34 -37.04
C SER A 3 4.99 -24.55 -35.69
N CYS A 4 5.69 -25.68 -35.49
CA CYS A 4 6.39 -25.94 -34.23
C CYS A 4 7.68 -25.11 -34.11
N GLN A 5 8.43 -24.96 -35.20
CA GLN A 5 9.64 -24.14 -35.23
C GLN A 5 9.32 -22.66 -34.99
N ALA A 6 8.24 -22.15 -35.59
CA ALA A 6 7.77 -20.77 -35.37
C ALA A 6 7.30 -20.55 -33.91
N ALA A 7 6.56 -21.50 -33.33
CA ALA A 7 6.13 -21.43 -31.94
C ALA A 7 7.33 -21.42 -30.98
N VAL A 8 8.26 -22.38 -31.13
CA VAL A 8 9.47 -22.47 -30.29
C VAL A 8 10.32 -21.20 -30.42
N SER A 9 10.54 -20.72 -31.64
CA SER A 9 11.26 -19.48 -31.88
C SER A 9 10.59 -18.28 -31.19
N SER A 10 9.27 -18.14 -31.32
CA SER A 10 8.53 -17.03 -30.68
C SER A 10 8.62 -17.09 -29.15
N MET A 11 8.50 -18.28 -28.55
CA MET A 11 8.61 -18.46 -27.10
C MET A 11 10.02 -18.14 -26.59
N VAL A 12 11.06 -18.61 -27.29
CA VAL A 12 12.45 -18.31 -26.93
C VAL A 12 12.75 -16.82 -27.04
N SER A 13 12.28 -16.17 -28.12
CA SER A 13 12.46 -14.73 -28.32
C SER A 13 11.74 -13.90 -27.24
N VAL A 14 10.49 -14.23 -26.90
CA VAL A 14 9.76 -13.54 -25.83
C VAL A 14 10.41 -13.79 -24.48
N ALA A 15 10.80 -15.03 -24.17
CA ALA A 15 11.48 -15.37 -22.92
C ALA A 15 12.80 -14.58 -22.76
N MET A 16 13.61 -14.53 -23.81
CA MET A 16 14.85 -13.74 -23.81
C MET A 16 14.58 -12.26 -23.58
N LEU A 17 13.58 -11.69 -24.25
CA LEU A 17 13.19 -10.29 -24.05
C LEU A 17 12.64 -10.03 -22.65
N THR A 18 11.87 -10.95 -22.06
CA THR A 18 11.42 -10.79 -20.67
C THR A 18 12.57 -10.81 -19.66
N VAL A 19 13.62 -11.61 -19.93
CA VAL A 19 14.85 -11.58 -19.11
C VAL A 19 15.55 -10.22 -19.24
N VAL A 20 15.70 -9.71 -20.47
CA VAL A 20 16.26 -8.38 -20.72
C VAL A 20 15.44 -7.30 -20.02
N MET A 21 14.11 -7.36 -20.09
CA MET A 21 13.18 -6.45 -19.41
C MET A 21 13.36 -6.47 -17.89
N GLY A 22 13.61 -7.64 -17.29
CA GLY A 22 13.84 -7.78 -15.84
C GLY A 22 15.22 -7.33 -15.39
N LEU A 23 16.22 -7.35 -16.27
CA LEU A 23 17.60 -6.92 -15.98
C LEU A 23 17.81 -5.42 -16.22
N ILE A 24 16.99 -4.79 -17.07
CA ILE A 24 17.09 -3.39 -17.44
C ILE A 24 15.99 -2.59 -16.75
N ARG A 25 16.37 -1.45 -16.16
CA ARG A 25 15.41 -0.53 -15.54
C ARG A 25 14.39 -0.05 -16.57
N GLN A 26 13.12 -0.37 -16.34
CA GLN A 26 12.01 0.12 -17.14
C GLN A 26 11.62 1.54 -16.68
N VAL A 27 11.34 2.41 -17.64
CA VAL A 27 10.92 3.80 -17.45
C VAL A 27 9.55 3.98 -18.09
N LYS A 28 8.68 4.81 -17.49
CA LYS A 28 7.39 5.15 -18.09
C LYS A 28 7.58 5.87 -19.44
N SER A 29 6.62 5.67 -20.34
CA SER A 29 6.68 6.15 -21.73
C SER A 29 6.56 7.68 -21.87
N ASP A 30 6.12 8.37 -20.82
CA ASP A 30 6.00 9.83 -20.71
C ASP A 30 7.34 10.53 -20.45
N VAL A 31 8.37 9.80 -20.02
CA VAL A 31 9.72 10.34 -19.80
C VAL A 31 10.51 10.30 -21.11
N PRO A 32 10.96 11.45 -21.66
CA PRO A 32 11.82 11.47 -22.84
C PRO A 32 13.19 10.86 -22.52
N LEU A 33 13.57 9.82 -23.26
CA LEU A 33 14.91 9.23 -23.17
C LEU A 33 15.88 9.97 -24.09
N LEU A 34 17.05 10.35 -23.57
CA LEU A 34 18.13 10.99 -24.32
C LEU A 34 19.34 10.03 -24.46
N GLY A 35 19.92 9.95 -25.66
CA GLY A 35 21.18 9.23 -25.90
C GLY A 35 21.03 7.73 -26.23
N ALA A 36 22.05 6.92 -25.91
CA ALA A 36 22.13 5.48 -26.25
C ALA A 36 21.01 4.63 -25.63
N GLU A 37 20.41 5.10 -24.53
CA GLU A 37 19.23 4.52 -23.87
C GLU A 37 18.00 4.48 -24.78
N SER A 38 17.90 5.38 -25.77
CA SER A 38 16.80 5.45 -26.74
C SER A 38 16.96 4.49 -27.92
N TRP A 39 18.19 4.03 -28.22
CA TRP A 39 18.52 3.42 -29.51
C TRP A 39 17.99 2.00 -29.67
N LEU A 40 17.85 1.26 -28.56
CA LEU A 40 17.40 -0.13 -28.57
C LEU A 40 15.99 -0.33 -27.99
N GLY A 41 15.42 0.71 -27.36
CA GLY A 41 14.08 0.64 -26.77
C GLY A 41 13.93 -0.29 -25.57
N PHE A 42 15.03 -0.78 -24.99
CA PHE A 42 15.03 -1.73 -23.87
C PHE A 42 14.60 -1.12 -22.52
N SER A 43 14.64 0.20 -22.38
CA SER A 43 14.20 0.94 -21.21
C SER A 43 12.69 1.28 -21.25
N GLN A 44 12.05 1.17 -22.42
CA GLN A 44 10.63 1.42 -22.67
C GLN A 44 10.00 0.28 -23.47
N MET A 45 10.24 -0.97 -23.03
CA MET A 45 9.90 -2.17 -23.83
C MET A 45 8.40 -2.34 -24.07
N LEU A 46 7.55 -1.98 -23.10
CA LEU A 46 6.09 -2.12 -23.23
C LEU A 46 5.49 -1.19 -24.30
N SER A 47 6.16 -0.08 -24.60
CA SER A 47 5.81 0.82 -25.71
C SER A 47 6.58 0.54 -27.00
N ALA A 48 7.58 -0.33 -26.99
CA ALA A 48 8.38 -0.65 -28.16
C ALA A 48 7.60 -1.54 -29.15
N CYS A 49 7.46 -1.06 -30.38
CA CYS A 49 6.71 -1.76 -31.43
C CYS A 49 7.23 -3.20 -31.69
N SER A 50 8.55 -3.41 -31.62
CA SER A 50 9.17 -4.74 -31.78
C SER A 50 8.68 -5.74 -30.72
N PHE A 51 8.57 -5.31 -29.46
CA PHE A 51 8.06 -6.13 -28.38
C PHE A 51 6.56 -6.41 -28.54
N VAL A 52 5.77 -5.38 -28.86
CA VAL A 52 4.33 -5.52 -29.10
C VAL A 52 4.03 -6.48 -30.25
N LEU A 53 4.74 -6.36 -31.37
CA LEU A 53 4.58 -7.25 -32.53
C LEU A 53 4.99 -8.69 -32.24
N LEU A 54 6.11 -8.90 -31.53
CA LEU A 54 6.54 -10.24 -31.13
C LEU A 54 5.56 -10.89 -30.16
N PHE A 55 5.04 -10.12 -29.20
CA PHE A 55 4.03 -10.60 -28.27
C PHE A 55 2.72 -10.95 -29.01
N LEU A 56 2.25 -10.08 -29.89
CA LEU A 56 1.05 -10.31 -30.70
C LEU A 56 1.21 -11.57 -31.57
N TRP A 57 2.38 -11.74 -32.18
CA TRP A 57 2.72 -12.94 -32.94
C TRP A 57 2.66 -14.21 -32.09
N MET A 58 3.27 -14.20 -30.90
CA MET A 58 3.23 -15.32 -29.96
C MET A 58 1.79 -15.65 -29.54
N VAL A 59 0.99 -14.66 -29.15
CA VAL A 59 -0.41 -14.86 -28.74
C VAL A 59 -1.26 -15.38 -29.91
N THR A 60 -1.01 -14.92 -31.14
CA THR A 60 -1.70 -15.42 -32.33
C THR A 60 -1.37 -16.90 -32.58
N LEU A 61 -0.09 -17.28 -32.48
CA LEU A 61 0.32 -18.69 -32.60
C LEU A 61 -0.28 -19.56 -31.49
N LEU A 62 -0.30 -19.06 -30.25
CA LEU A 62 -0.91 -19.74 -29.11
C LEU A 62 -2.42 -19.93 -29.32
N GLY A 63 -3.11 -18.89 -29.80
CA GLY A 63 -4.55 -18.96 -30.13
C GLY A 63 -4.83 -19.98 -31.23
N LEU A 64 -4.10 -19.91 -32.35
CA LEU A 64 -4.29 -20.83 -33.49
C LEU A 64 -3.99 -22.30 -33.13
N THR A 65 -2.96 -22.56 -32.33
CA THR A 65 -2.63 -23.92 -31.87
C THR A 65 -3.69 -24.46 -30.93
N THR A 66 -4.21 -23.62 -30.04
CA THR A 66 -5.32 -23.95 -29.14
C THR A 66 -6.59 -24.26 -29.93
N ILE A 67 -6.98 -23.38 -30.87
CA ILE A 67 -8.16 -23.57 -31.73
C ILE A 67 -8.06 -24.86 -32.55
N ARG A 68 -6.91 -25.11 -33.19
CA ARG A 68 -6.70 -26.35 -33.97
C ARG A 68 -6.88 -27.60 -33.11
N ARG A 69 -6.37 -27.58 -31.87
CA ARG A 69 -6.49 -28.70 -30.93
C ARG A 69 -7.91 -28.87 -30.43
N ILE A 70 -8.65 -27.79 -30.19
CA ILE A 70 -10.08 -27.82 -29.85
C ILE A 70 -10.90 -28.39 -31.00
N HIS A 71 -10.60 -28.05 -32.26
CA HIS A 71 -11.32 -28.59 -33.41
C HIS A 71 -11.09 -30.09 -33.63
N HIS A 72 -9.89 -30.60 -33.32
CA HIS A 72 -9.56 -32.02 -33.37
C HIS A 72 -9.51 -32.65 -31.97
N PHE A 73 -10.47 -32.30 -31.12
CA PHE A 73 -10.44 -32.65 -29.70
C PHE A 73 -10.53 -34.16 -29.45
N ARG A 74 -9.65 -34.66 -28.59
CA ARG A 74 -9.72 -35.98 -27.96
C ARG A 74 -9.65 -35.79 -26.44
N TRP A 75 -10.31 -36.65 -25.67
CA TRP A 75 -10.32 -36.54 -24.21
C TRP A 75 -8.93 -36.53 -23.56
N CYS A 76 -7.94 -37.20 -24.16
CA CYS A 76 -6.55 -37.16 -23.71
C CYS A 76 -5.88 -35.78 -23.89
N ASP A 77 -6.44 -34.92 -24.74
CA ASP A 77 -5.91 -33.59 -25.03
C ASP A 77 -6.49 -32.52 -24.09
N PHE A 78 -7.42 -32.91 -23.21
CA PHE A 78 -8.04 -32.02 -22.23
C PHE A 78 -7.03 -31.21 -21.40
N PRO A 79 -5.96 -31.80 -20.81
CA PRO A 79 -4.98 -31.02 -20.05
C PRO A 79 -4.17 -30.05 -20.92
N PHE A 80 -3.90 -30.44 -22.17
CA PHE A 80 -3.22 -29.57 -23.12
C PHE A 80 -4.07 -28.34 -23.43
N VAL A 81 -5.36 -28.54 -23.74
CA VAL A 81 -6.29 -27.44 -24.06
C VAL A 81 -6.45 -26.52 -22.85
N LEU A 82 -6.60 -27.07 -21.65
CA LEU A 82 -6.81 -26.28 -20.44
C LEU A 82 -5.61 -25.37 -20.13
N ASN A 83 -4.39 -25.89 -20.29
CA ASN A 83 -3.17 -25.10 -20.11
C ASN A 83 -2.99 -24.02 -21.21
N HIS A 84 -3.16 -24.36 -22.49
CA HIS A 84 -2.90 -23.41 -23.58
C HIS A 84 -4.00 -22.34 -23.70
N LEU A 85 -5.27 -22.73 -23.50
CA LEU A 85 -6.38 -21.79 -23.45
C LEU A 85 -6.31 -20.92 -22.19
N GLY A 86 -5.94 -21.51 -21.05
CA GLY A 86 -5.73 -20.77 -19.82
C GLY A 86 -4.63 -19.71 -19.94
N LEU A 87 -3.49 -20.08 -20.53
CA LEU A 87 -2.40 -19.15 -20.84
C LEU A 87 -2.84 -18.07 -21.82
N PHE A 88 -3.59 -18.43 -22.87
CA PHE A 88 -4.10 -17.47 -23.85
C PHE A 88 -5.01 -16.42 -23.20
N LEU A 89 -5.96 -16.86 -22.35
CA LEU A 89 -6.85 -15.96 -21.62
C LEU A 89 -6.10 -15.06 -20.63
N ALA A 90 -5.12 -15.62 -19.90
CA ALA A 90 -4.33 -14.84 -18.95
C ALA A 90 -3.50 -13.75 -19.66
N LEU A 91 -2.84 -14.09 -20.77
CA LEU A 91 -2.02 -13.14 -21.53
C LEU A 91 -2.84 -12.06 -22.22
N THR A 92 -3.95 -12.44 -22.87
CA THR A 92 -4.84 -11.48 -23.55
C THR A 92 -5.56 -10.59 -22.56
N GLY A 93 -6.10 -11.18 -21.48
CA GLY A 93 -6.74 -10.44 -20.39
C GLY A 93 -5.79 -9.45 -19.71
N ALA A 94 -4.52 -9.80 -19.50
CA ALA A 94 -3.56 -8.88 -18.91
C ALA A 94 -3.27 -7.65 -19.79
N ILE A 95 -3.21 -7.81 -21.11
CA ILE A 95 -3.01 -6.68 -22.03
C ILE A 95 -4.24 -5.79 -22.09
N LEU A 96 -5.41 -6.38 -22.28
CA LEU A 96 -6.66 -5.61 -22.38
C LEU A 96 -6.98 -4.95 -21.02
N GLY A 97 -6.68 -5.63 -19.91
CA GLY A 97 -6.73 -5.08 -18.56
C GLY A 97 -5.87 -3.82 -18.42
N ASN A 98 -4.63 -3.82 -18.88
CA ASN A 98 -3.80 -2.60 -18.84
C ASN A 98 -4.36 -1.44 -19.66
N ALA A 99 -5.07 -1.70 -20.75
CA ALA A 99 -5.65 -0.66 -21.60
C ALA A 99 -6.94 -0.08 -20.99
N ASP A 100 -7.76 -0.93 -20.36
CA ASP A 100 -9.07 -0.56 -19.82
C ASP A 100 -9.07 -0.33 -18.30
N MET A 101 -7.92 -0.49 -17.63
CA MET A 101 -7.80 -0.27 -16.18
C MET A 101 -7.95 1.21 -15.86
N GLU A 102 -8.87 1.51 -14.95
CA GLU A 102 -9.06 2.84 -14.41
C GLU A 102 -8.49 2.90 -12.99
N ARG A 103 -7.70 3.94 -12.71
CA ARG A 103 -7.21 4.28 -11.37
C ARG A 103 -7.55 5.73 -11.08
N LEU A 104 -8.36 5.94 -10.05
CA LEU A 104 -8.88 7.25 -9.72
C LEU A 104 -8.67 7.56 -8.24
N ARG A 105 -8.34 8.80 -7.94
CA ARG A 105 -8.15 9.30 -6.58
C ARG A 105 -9.33 10.18 -6.18
N MET A 106 -10.09 9.75 -5.17
CA MET A 106 -11.21 10.51 -4.62
C MET A 106 -10.85 11.04 -3.23
N THR A 107 -11.10 12.32 -2.98
CA THR A 107 -10.91 12.93 -1.66
C THR A 107 -12.28 13.27 -1.10
N THR A 108 -12.61 12.67 0.03
CA THR A 108 -13.90 12.85 0.73
C THR A 108 -13.70 13.62 2.01
N LYS A 109 -14.72 14.38 2.40
CA LYS A 109 -14.79 15.06 3.70
C LYS A 109 -15.93 14.48 4.52
N THR A 110 -15.76 14.47 5.83
CA THR A 110 -16.76 13.98 6.78
C THR A 110 -18.12 14.66 6.54
N GLY A 111 -19.16 13.85 6.36
CA GLY A 111 -20.54 14.27 6.08
C GLY A 111 -20.80 14.78 4.65
N GLN A 112 -19.84 14.67 3.74
CA GLN A 112 -19.99 15.10 2.35
C GLN A 112 -19.88 13.91 1.40
N ALA A 113 -20.91 13.69 0.60
CA ALA A 113 -20.88 12.72 -0.49
C ALA A 113 -20.08 13.30 -1.67
N GLU A 114 -19.08 12.55 -2.13
CA GLU A 114 -18.26 12.91 -3.28
C GLU A 114 -18.38 11.83 -4.37
N TRP A 115 -18.59 12.25 -5.60
CA TRP A 115 -18.71 11.39 -6.79
C TRP A 115 -17.71 11.77 -7.88
N ARG A 116 -16.83 12.74 -7.59
CA ARG A 116 -15.77 13.17 -8.50
C ARG A 116 -14.44 12.65 -8.01
N ALA A 117 -13.64 12.14 -8.94
CA ALA A 117 -12.30 11.66 -8.66
C ALA A 117 -11.31 12.17 -9.72
N LEU A 118 -10.04 12.18 -9.37
CA LEU A 118 -8.94 12.59 -10.24
C LEU A 118 -8.28 11.37 -10.87
N ASP A 119 -8.10 11.40 -12.19
CA ASP A 119 -7.27 10.45 -12.94
C ASP A 119 -5.76 10.71 -12.70
N GLU A 120 -4.87 9.83 -13.18
CA GLU A 120 -3.42 9.98 -13.15
C GLU A 120 -2.95 11.30 -13.77
N ASN A 121 -3.68 11.82 -14.76
CA ASN A 121 -3.44 13.10 -15.42
C ASN A 121 -4.03 14.31 -14.67
N LEU A 122 -4.47 14.14 -13.41
CA LEU A 122 -5.15 15.15 -12.59
C LEU A 122 -6.44 15.69 -13.21
N LYS A 123 -7.00 14.97 -14.17
CA LYS A 123 -8.27 15.33 -14.80
C LYS A 123 -9.41 14.80 -13.94
N MET A 124 -10.36 15.67 -13.62
CA MET A 124 -11.57 15.31 -12.89
C MET A 124 -12.49 14.46 -13.76
N ARG A 125 -13.00 13.36 -13.19
CA ARG A 125 -14.03 12.50 -13.77
C ARG A 125 -15.16 12.31 -12.76
N GLU A 126 -16.38 12.26 -13.28
CA GLU A 126 -17.56 11.87 -12.50
C GLU A 126 -17.73 10.36 -12.56
N LEU A 127 -18.12 9.77 -11.43
CA LEU A 127 -18.28 8.34 -11.25
C LEU A 127 -19.76 7.97 -11.09
N PRO A 128 -20.14 6.74 -11.49
CA PRO A 128 -21.49 6.22 -11.26
C PRO A 128 -21.71 5.76 -9.80
N LEU A 129 -20.81 6.15 -8.90
CA LEU A 129 -20.88 5.91 -7.47
C LEU A 129 -20.41 7.16 -6.70
N ALA A 130 -20.99 7.37 -5.52
CA ALA A 130 -20.59 8.41 -4.58
C ALA A 130 -20.20 7.78 -3.25
N ILE A 131 -19.18 8.35 -2.60
CA ILE A 131 -18.71 7.93 -1.27
C ILE A 131 -18.86 9.11 -0.32
N GLU A 132 -19.52 8.87 0.81
CA GLU A 132 -19.66 9.83 1.90
C GLU A 132 -18.91 9.32 3.12
N LEU A 133 -17.90 10.06 3.56
CA LEU A 133 -17.16 9.76 4.78
C LEU A 133 -18.05 10.02 6.00
N GLN A 134 -18.30 8.99 6.82
CA GLN A 134 -19.00 9.13 8.09
C GLN A 134 -18.04 9.43 9.23
N ASP A 135 -16.98 8.63 9.34
CA ASP A 135 -15.96 8.80 10.37
C ASP A 135 -14.61 8.26 9.89
N PHE A 136 -13.54 8.85 10.40
CA PHE A 136 -12.17 8.41 10.16
C PHE A 136 -11.53 8.02 11.48
N THR A 137 -11.01 6.81 11.54
CA THR A 137 -10.38 6.25 12.74
C THR A 137 -8.94 5.84 12.45
N ILE A 138 -8.06 6.08 13.42
CA ILE A 138 -6.66 5.67 13.36
C ILE A 138 -6.25 5.02 14.69
N ASP A 139 -5.65 3.85 14.56
CA ASP A 139 -4.94 3.18 15.64
C ASP A 139 -3.47 3.60 15.54
N GLU A 140 -2.94 4.19 16.61
CA GLU A 140 -1.55 4.62 16.69
C GLU A 140 -0.74 3.69 17.60
N TYR A 141 0.55 3.50 17.31
CA TYR A 141 1.45 2.83 18.25
C TYR A 141 1.56 3.61 19.58
N PRO A 142 1.92 2.95 20.70
CA PRO A 142 2.20 3.64 21.95
C PRO A 142 3.25 4.74 21.75
N PRO A 143 3.13 5.89 22.45
CA PRO A 143 4.11 6.96 22.35
C PRO A 143 5.47 6.47 22.85
N LYS A 144 6.53 7.02 22.27
CA LYS A 144 7.90 6.69 22.63
C LYS A 144 8.63 7.92 23.14
N LEU A 145 9.51 7.73 24.11
CA LEU A 145 10.46 8.73 24.56
C LEU A 145 11.82 8.45 23.94
N MET A 146 12.53 9.52 23.59
CA MET A 146 13.86 9.48 23.00
C MET A 146 14.69 10.64 23.54
N LEU A 147 16.01 10.49 23.51
CA LEU A 147 16.95 11.57 23.82
C LEU A 147 17.42 12.20 22.52
N ILE A 148 17.53 13.54 22.48
CA ILE A 148 18.16 14.28 21.38
C ILE A 148 19.35 15.07 21.89
N ASN A 149 20.29 15.34 21.01
CA ASN A 149 21.34 16.32 21.24
C ASN A 149 20.76 17.75 21.07
N ASN A 150 21.05 18.63 22.01
CA ASN A 150 20.52 20.00 22.05
C ASN A 150 21.08 20.91 20.96
N GLU A 151 22.30 20.66 20.48
CA GLU A 151 22.96 21.44 19.44
C GLU A 151 22.57 20.97 18.04
N THR A 152 22.55 19.65 17.82
CA THR A 152 22.30 19.08 16.48
C THR A 152 20.85 18.71 16.24
N GLY A 153 20.04 18.53 17.29
CA GLY A 153 18.68 17.99 17.19
C GLY A 153 18.62 16.49 16.85
N GLU A 154 19.77 15.81 16.69
CA GLU A 154 19.81 14.40 16.35
C GLU A 154 19.41 13.52 17.53
N ALA A 155 18.65 12.47 17.25
CA ALA A 155 18.30 11.46 18.24
C ALA A 155 19.50 10.58 18.62
N LEU A 156 19.59 10.24 19.91
CA LEU A 156 20.73 9.56 20.52
C LEU A 156 20.43 8.08 20.82
N PRO A 157 21.40 7.17 20.62
CA PRO A 157 22.65 7.35 19.86
C PRO A 157 22.41 7.60 18.36
N SER A 158 23.32 8.33 17.71
CA SER A 158 23.20 8.64 16.27
C SER A 158 23.10 7.34 15.44
N LYS A 159 22.28 7.38 14.37
CA LYS A 159 21.87 6.25 13.50
C LYS A 159 20.92 5.22 14.09
N LYS A 160 21.08 4.81 15.35
CA LYS A 160 20.18 3.86 16.01
C LYS A 160 19.70 4.41 17.35
N PRO A 161 18.74 5.35 17.32
CA PRO A 161 18.25 5.96 18.54
C PRO A 161 17.61 4.96 19.49
N GLU A 162 17.90 5.11 20.77
CA GLU A 162 17.23 4.34 21.82
C GLU A 162 15.82 4.90 22.02
N LYS A 163 14.83 4.01 22.12
CA LYS A 163 13.41 4.34 22.19
C LYS A 163 12.81 3.65 23.40
N LEU A 164 12.11 4.41 24.22
CA LEU A 164 11.38 3.89 25.38
C LEU A 164 9.88 4.00 25.14
N LEU A 165 9.22 2.87 24.91
CA LEU A 165 7.78 2.83 24.65
C LEU A 165 7.00 3.02 25.95
N ILE A 166 6.03 3.93 25.92
CA ILE A 166 5.12 4.19 27.04
C ILE A 166 3.83 3.42 26.81
N GLU A 167 3.82 2.17 27.23
CA GLU A 167 2.59 1.37 27.32
C GLU A 167 1.76 1.80 28.53
N ASP A 168 0.50 1.37 28.61
CA ASP A 168 -0.42 1.77 29.68
C ASP A 168 0.11 1.41 31.07
N ASN A 169 0.71 0.22 31.21
CA ASN A 169 1.29 -0.29 32.46
C ASN A 169 2.74 0.14 32.71
N PHE A 170 3.30 1.02 31.87
CA PHE A 170 4.67 1.48 32.04
C PHE A 170 4.81 2.43 33.23
N HIS A 171 5.75 2.18 34.15
CA HIS A 171 6.01 3.06 35.30
C HIS A 171 7.43 3.63 35.29
N THR A 172 8.43 2.78 35.05
CA THR A 172 9.83 3.18 35.02
C THR A 172 10.58 2.48 33.88
N GLY A 173 11.62 3.12 33.38
CA GLY A 173 12.50 2.56 32.37
C GLY A 173 13.74 3.40 32.17
N ARG A 174 14.64 2.93 31.31
CA ARG A 174 15.96 3.54 31.12
C ARG A 174 16.12 4.02 29.68
N LEU A 175 16.74 5.18 29.52
CA LEU A 175 17.22 5.75 28.26
C LEU A 175 18.68 6.17 28.44
N LEU A 176 19.62 5.42 27.86
CA LEU A 176 21.05 5.62 28.07
C LEU A 176 21.45 5.68 29.56
N ASP A 177 21.88 6.85 30.04
CA ASP A 177 22.31 7.07 31.42
C ASP A 177 21.18 7.65 32.31
N TRP A 178 19.99 7.85 31.74
CA TRP A 178 18.83 8.42 32.43
C TRP A 178 17.81 7.34 32.80
N GLU A 179 17.43 7.30 34.07
CA GLU A 179 16.29 6.56 34.57
C GLU A 179 15.05 7.47 34.55
N ILE A 180 14.01 7.01 33.87
CA ILE A 180 12.78 7.75 33.62
C ILE A 180 11.64 7.09 34.41
N GLY A 181 11.01 7.84 35.29
CA GLY A 181 9.77 7.46 35.99
C GLY A 181 8.61 8.32 35.50
N ILE A 182 7.50 7.70 35.11
CA ILE A 182 6.28 8.42 34.71
C ILE A 182 5.34 8.51 35.91
N GLU A 183 5.00 9.74 36.29
CA GLU A 183 4.11 10.01 37.42
C GLU A 183 2.66 10.19 36.97
N LYS A 184 2.45 10.80 35.79
CA LYS A 184 1.11 11.02 35.23
C LYS A 184 1.10 10.85 33.72
N LYS A 185 0.05 10.19 33.20
CA LYS A 185 -0.22 10.05 31.76
C LYS A 185 -1.57 10.65 31.45
N ILE A 186 -1.64 11.47 30.41
CA ILE A 186 -2.88 12.05 29.90
C ILE A 186 -2.93 11.75 28.39
N PRO A 187 -3.64 10.68 27.97
CA PRO A 187 -3.69 10.30 26.56
C PRO A 187 -4.39 11.30 25.64
N LEU A 188 -5.32 12.07 26.20
CA LEU A 188 -6.09 13.11 25.53
C LEU A 188 -5.92 14.40 26.34
N ALA A 189 -4.89 15.17 26.00
CA ALA A 189 -4.46 16.34 26.74
C ALA A 189 -4.58 17.63 25.93
N ALA A 190 -4.84 18.73 26.63
CA ALA A 190 -4.70 20.09 26.14
C ALA A 190 -3.62 20.84 26.94
N SER A 191 -2.82 21.66 26.25
CA SER A 191 -1.89 22.55 26.93
C SER A 191 -2.62 23.78 27.46
N VAL A 192 -2.43 24.08 28.75
CA VAL A 192 -2.92 25.28 29.41
C VAL A 192 -1.70 26.09 29.87
N ALA A 193 -1.56 27.29 29.32
CA ALA A 193 -0.55 28.23 29.77
C ALA A 193 -0.90 28.69 31.19
N THR A 194 -0.01 28.39 32.13
CA THR A 194 -0.04 28.94 33.49
C THR A 194 1.04 30.03 33.57
N GLN A 195 1.01 30.89 34.60
CA GLN A 195 1.84 32.11 34.68
C GLN A 195 3.31 31.91 34.27
N ASP A 196 3.95 30.80 34.68
CA ASP A 196 5.35 30.52 34.36
C ASP A 196 5.60 29.19 33.62
N THR A 197 4.59 28.33 33.46
CA THR A 197 4.75 26.98 32.91
C THR A 197 3.58 26.52 32.05
N LEU A 198 3.87 25.63 31.09
CA LEU A 198 2.88 24.98 30.24
C LEU A 198 2.44 23.68 30.94
N ASN A 199 1.19 23.65 31.40
CA ASN A 199 0.58 22.50 32.06
C ASN A 199 -0.32 21.74 31.09
N PHE A 200 -0.62 20.48 31.41
CA PHE A 200 -1.52 19.64 30.61
C PHE A 200 -2.68 19.12 31.45
N VAL A 201 -3.88 19.17 30.87
CA VAL A 201 -5.14 18.72 31.48
C VAL A 201 -5.89 17.82 30.52
N GLU A 202 -6.81 17.00 31.03
CA GLU A 202 -7.67 16.15 30.20
C GLU A 202 -8.54 16.98 29.26
N PHE A 203 -8.59 16.55 28.01
CA PHE A 203 -9.32 17.22 26.94
C PHE A 203 -9.77 16.19 25.90
N HIS A 204 -11.04 15.81 25.91
CA HIS A 204 -11.61 14.74 25.07
C HIS A 204 -12.18 15.28 23.75
N SER A 205 -11.48 16.22 23.13
CA SER A 205 -11.97 16.96 21.97
C SER A 205 -10.90 17.03 20.88
N MET A 206 -11.33 17.51 19.71
CA MET A 206 -10.49 17.64 18.53
C MET A 206 -9.16 18.34 18.86
N GLY A 207 -8.06 17.77 18.38
CA GLY A 207 -6.72 18.29 18.61
C GLY A 207 -6.06 17.83 19.89
N ALA A 208 -6.70 17.04 20.76
CA ALA A 208 -6.04 16.52 21.95
C ALA A 208 -4.76 15.74 21.60
N THR A 209 -3.73 15.91 22.42
CA THR A 209 -2.42 15.29 22.27
C THR A 209 -2.10 14.34 23.42
N TYR A 210 -1.08 13.52 23.28
CA TYR A 210 -0.57 12.71 24.39
C TYR A 210 0.42 13.53 25.21
N ALA A 211 0.25 13.56 26.53
CA ALA A 211 1.17 14.24 27.44
C ALA A 211 1.49 13.35 28.64
N VAL A 212 2.75 13.39 29.07
CA VAL A 212 3.23 12.70 30.27
C VAL A 212 3.98 13.64 31.19
N TYR A 213 3.72 13.53 32.48
CA TYR A 213 4.55 14.13 33.50
C TYR A 213 5.51 13.06 34.01
N LEU A 214 6.80 13.35 33.93
CA LEU A 214 7.84 12.40 34.28
C LEU A 214 8.95 13.05 35.08
N LYS A 215 9.72 12.20 35.74
CA LYS A 215 10.94 12.50 36.45
C LYS A 215 12.08 11.69 35.85
N ALA A 216 13.17 12.38 35.50
CA ALA A 216 14.38 11.82 34.91
C ALA A 216 15.55 12.00 35.88
N VAL A 217 16.27 10.92 36.18
CA VAL A 217 17.45 10.91 37.06
C VAL A 217 18.64 10.35 36.28
N ASN A 218 19.75 11.09 36.25
CA ASN A 218 20.98 10.61 35.63
C ASN A 218 21.75 9.73 36.61
N ASN A 219 21.97 8.47 36.26
CA ASN A 219 22.60 7.49 37.15
C ASN A 219 24.11 7.71 37.33
N LYS A 220 24.76 8.51 36.48
CA LYS A 220 26.19 8.85 36.60
C LYS A 220 26.43 10.15 37.36
N THR A 221 25.63 11.19 37.09
CA THR A 221 25.84 12.53 37.67
C THR A 221 24.95 12.82 38.88
N GLY A 222 23.90 12.02 39.09
CA GLY A 222 22.89 12.26 40.12
C GLY A 222 21.95 13.44 39.81
N GLN A 223 22.05 14.04 38.62
CA GLN A 223 21.19 15.15 38.21
C GLN A 223 19.75 14.68 38.03
N GLN A 224 18.80 15.48 38.53
CA GLN A 224 17.37 15.21 38.41
C GLN A 224 16.67 16.35 37.66
N ARG A 225 15.73 15.99 36.78
CA ARG A 225 14.79 16.91 36.12
C ARG A 225 13.39 16.29 36.11
N GLU A 226 12.38 17.14 36.13
CA GLU A 226 10.98 16.72 36.05
C GLU A 226 10.18 17.72 35.21
N GLY A 227 9.08 17.26 34.63
CA GLY A 227 8.21 18.11 33.83
C GLY A 227 7.31 17.36 32.87
N TRP A 228 6.59 18.13 32.07
CA TRP A 228 5.74 17.62 30.99
C TRP A 228 6.54 17.38 29.71
N VAL A 229 6.29 16.23 29.06
CA VAL A 229 6.68 15.95 27.67
C VAL A 229 5.42 15.63 26.87
N SER A 230 5.31 16.18 25.67
CA SER A 230 4.19 15.92 24.77
C SER A 230 4.65 15.97 23.31
N CYS A 231 4.09 15.09 22.49
CA CYS A 231 4.28 15.11 21.04
C CYS A 231 3.59 16.29 20.35
N GLY A 232 2.71 17.02 21.05
CA GLY A 232 1.93 18.10 20.46
C GLY A 232 0.87 17.59 19.47
N SER A 233 0.20 18.52 18.82
CA SER A 233 -0.77 18.28 17.76
C SER A 233 -0.85 19.52 16.86
N PHE A 234 -1.72 19.49 15.85
CA PHE A 234 -2.03 20.67 15.04
C PHE A 234 -2.60 21.84 15.87
N MET A 235 -3.09 21.58 17.09
CA MET A 235 -3.75 22.56 17.95
C MET A 235 -2.95 22.90 19.21
N PHE A 236 -2.12 21.97 19.72
CA PHE A 236 -1.32 22.15 20.93
C PHE A 236 0.18 22.03 20.63
N PRO A 237 1.02 22.91 21.21
CA PRO A 237 2.44 22.91 20.93
C PRO A 237 3.13 21.66 21.45
N TYR A 238 4.16 21.26 20.71
CA TYR A 238 5.13 20.27 21.13
C TYR A 238 5.86 20.70 22.43
N LYS A 239 6.14 19.75 23.34
CA LYS A 239 6.84 20.03 24.61
C LYS A 239 7.94 18.99 24.88
N ALA A 240 9.16 19.47 24.98
CA ALA A 240 10.34 18.72 25.43
C ALA A 240 10.81 19.17 26.82
N ILE A 241 11.63 18.34 27.46
CA ILE A 241 12.36 18.68 28.69
C ILE A 241 13.85 18.69 28.40
N ARG A 242 14.50 19.82 28.64
CA ARG A 242 15.97 19.91 28.65
C ARG A 242 16.50 19.23 29.91
N LEU A 243 17.25 18.15 29.73
CA LEU A 243 17.78 17.37 30.85
C LEU A 243 19.07 17.99 31.39
N ASP A 244 20.02 18.23 30.49
CA ASP A 244 21.30 18.87 30.75
C ASP A 244 21.69 19.80 29.58
N ASP A 245 22.94 20.24 29.51
CA ASP A 245 23.38 21.14 28.46
C ASP A 245 23.44 20.50 27.07
N GLN A 246 23.63 19.18 27.02
CA GLN A 246 23.85 18.44 25.78
C GLN A 246 22.60 17.68 25.33
N THR A 247 21.69 17.34 26.23
CA THR A 247 20.58 16.41 25.97
C THR A 247 19.22 16.96 26.37
N SER A 248 18.21 16.62 25.57
CA SER A 248 16.79 16.84 25.87
C SER A 248 16.01 15.54 25.69
N LEU A 249 14.99 15.35 26.52
CA LEU A 249 14.01 14.29 26.39
C LEU A 249 12.84 14.76 25.55
N VAL A 250 12.50 13.95 24.55
CA VAL A 250 11.48 14.25 23.54
C VAL A 250 10.50 13.12 23.37
N MET A 251 9.29 13.46 22.92
CA MET A 251 8.28 12.50 22.50
C MET A 251 7.92 12.80 21.04
N PRO A 252 8.46 12.07 20.05
CA PRO A 252 8.06 12.25 18.66
C PRO A 252 6.58 11.91 18.44
N GLU A 253 6.06 12.36 17.30
CA GLU A 253 4.72 11.99 16.82
C GLU A 253 4.53 10.48 16.75
N ARG A 254 3.29 10.05 16.99
CA ARG A 254 2.94 8.63 17.04
C ARG A 254 2.76 8.11 15.62
N GLU A 255 3.34 6.95 15.36
CA GLU A 255 3.24 6.31 14.05
C GLU A 255 1.86 5.62 13.93
N PRO A 256 1.17 5.75 12.78
CA PRO A 256 -0.08 5.07 12.53
C PRO A 256 0.16 3.56 12.35
N ARG A 257 -0.60 2.75 13.07
CA ARG A 257 -0.61 1.29 12.97
C ARG A 257 -1.65 0.80 11.96
N ARG A 258 -2.83 1.42 11.99
CA ARG A 258 -3.97 1.14 11.11
C ARG A 258 -4.82 2.39 11.01
N PHE A 259 -5.37 2.66 9.85
CA PHE A 259 -6.44 3.64 9.71
C PHE A 259 -7.56 3.08 8.85
N ALA A 260 -8.77 3.54 9.13
CA ALA A 260 -10.00 3.06 8.55
C ALA A 260 -11.00 4.20 8.40
N SER A 261 -11.77 4.16 7.32
CA SER A 261 -12.85 5.10 7.07
C SER A 261 -14.17 4.36 7.08
N GLU A 262 -15.09 4.80 7.92
CA GLU A 262 -16.48 4.41 7.83
C GLU A 262 -17.16 5.25 6.76
N VAL A 263 -17.74 4.59 5.76
CA VAL A 263 -18.32 5.26 4.60
C VAL A 263 -19.73 4.78 4.31
N LYS A 264 -20.54 5.68 3.76
CA LYS A 264 -21.75 5.33 3.03
C LYS A 264 -21.45 5.41 1.55
N VAL A 265 -21.85 4.39 0.80
CA VAL A 265 -21.66 4.34 -0.64
C VAL A 265 -23.01 4.31 -1.34
N TYR A 266 -23.12 5.12 -2.39
CA TYR A 266 -24.31 5.29 -3.21
C TYR A 266 -23.96 4.96 -4.65
N THR A 267 -24.84 4.28 -5.38
CA THR A 267 -24.65 3.99 -6.81
C THR A 267 -25.81 4.56 -7.63
N GLU A 268 -25.58 4.78 -8.92
CA GLU A 268 -26.65 5.14 -9.87
C GLU A 268 -27.73 4.05 -9.97
N SER A 269 -27.38 2.79 -9.72
CA SER A 269 -28.34 1.67 -9.66
C SER A 269 -29.31 1.76 -8.47
N GLY A 270 -29.11 2.73 -7.57
CA GLY A 270 -29.93 2.97 -6.38
C GLY A 270 -29.49 2.18 -5.15
N ARG A 271 -28.38 1.44 -5.24
CA ARG A 271 -27.82 0.72 -4.09
C ARG A 271 -27.25 1.72 -3.08
N ARG A 272 -27.51 1.45 -1.80
CA ARG A 272 -26.96 2.17 -0.66
C ARG A 272 -26.37 1.17 0.30
N ASP A 273 -25.10 1.33 0.61
CA ASP A 273 -24.38 0.41 1.49
C ASP A 273 -23.57 1.19 2.51
N SER A 274 -23.23 0.56 3.63
CA SER A 274 -22.30 1.10 4.61
C SER A 274 -21.13 0.14 4.75
N ALA A 275 -19.93 0.66 4.66
CA ALA A 275 -18.71 -0.13 4.65
C ALA A 275 -17.62 0.53 5.48
N THR A 276 -16.70 -0.28 5.98
CA THR A 276 -15.45 0.20 6.58
C THR A 276 -14.32 -0.12 5.63
N ILE A 277 -13.68 0.91 5.09
CA ILE A 277 -12.53 0.78 4.19
C ILE A 277 -11.27 0.95 5.01
N GLU A 278 -10.44 -0.09 5.08
CA GLU A 278 -9.22 -0.09 5.88
C GLU A 278 -7.99 -0.20 4.98
N VAL A 279 -6.84 0.22 5.49
CA VAL A 279 -5.55 -0.05 4.84
C VAL A 279 -5.41 -1.55 4.58
N ASN A 280 -5.04 -1.90 3.35
CA ASN A 280 -4.89 -3.28 2.84
C ASN A 280 -6.18 -4.13 2.80
N LYS A 281 -7.36 -3.55 3.06
CA LYS A 281 -8.66 -4.24 2.92
C LYS A 281 -9.58 -3.42 2.01
N PRO A 282 -9.55 -3.67 0.69
CA PRO A 282 -10.40 -2.95 -0.24
C PRO A 282 -11.88 -3.31 -0.06
N PHE A 283 -12.74 -2.35 -0.32
CA PHE A 283 -14.18 -2.58 -0.49
C PHE A 283 -14.51 -2.73 -1.97
N GLU A 284 -15.27 -3.77 -2.34
CA GLU A 284 -15.62 -4.06 -3.72
C GLU A 284 -17.10 -3.71 -4.00
N LEU A 285 -17.35 -2.89 -5.02
CA LEU A 285 -18.69 -2.46 -5.42
C LEU A 285 -18.79 -2.27 -6.94
N GLU A 286 -19.70 -2.99 -7.59
CA GLU A 286 -20.03 -2.83 -9.03
C GLU A 286 -18.79 -2.79 -9.97
N GLY A 287 -17.80 -3.64 -9.68
CA GLY A 287 -16.55 -3.76 -10.44
C GLY A 287 -15.44 -2.79 -10.00
N TRP A 288 -15.71 -1.91 -9.04
CA TRP A 288 -14.71 -1.04 -8.41
C TRP A 288 -14.14 -1.69 -7.16
N LYS A 289 -12.82 -1.61 -7.00
CA LYS A 289 -12.12 -1.87 -5.74
C LYS A 289 -11.70 -0.54 -5.15
N ILE A 290 -12.15 -0.24 -3.94
CA ILE A 290 -11.93 1.03 -3.27
C ILE A 290 -10.97 0.78 -2.12
N TYR A 291 -9.77 1.35 -2.24
CA TYR A 291 -8.70 1.25 -1.25
C TYR A 291 -8.62 2.53 -0.42
N GLN A 292 -8.34 2.38 0.88
CA GLN A 292 -7.90 3.49 1.70
C GLN A 292 -6.48 3.88 1.28
N LEU A 293 -6.31 5.08 0.71
CA LEU A 293 -5.01 5.55 0.24
C LEU A 293 -4.31 6.40 1.29
N SER A 294 -4.99 7.42 1.83
CA SER A 294 -4.37 8.41 2.73
C SER A 294 -5.46 9.18 3.50
N TYR A 295 -5.06 10.17 4.28
CA TYR A 295 -5.89 11.07 5.08
C TYR A 295 -5.18 12.41 5.22
N ASP A 296 -5.80 13.39 5.88
CA ASP A 296 -5.09 14.64 6.24
C ASP A 296 -4.08 14.39 7.37
N GLU A 297 -2.84 14.10 6.98
CA GLU A 297 -1.72 13.85 7.90
C GLU A 297 -1.44 15.04 8.83
N SER A 298 -1.75 16.28 8.42
CA SER A 298 -1.53 17.46 9.25
C SER A 298 -2.38 17.46 10.51
N LYS A 299 -3.54 16.78 10.49
CA LYS A 299 -4.44 16.62 11.64
C LYS A 299 -4.29 15.27 12.32
N GLY A 300 -3.53 14.33 11.74
CA GLY A 300 -3.33 13.00 12.28
C GLY A 300 -4.65 12.28 12.54
N ARG A 301 -4.82 11.79 13.79
CA ARG A 301 -6.06 11.15 14.25
C ARG A 301 -7.33 11.98 14.23
N TRP A 302 -7.20 13.29 14.02
CA TRP A 302 -8.31 14.24 13.96
C TRP A 302 -8.69 14.60 12.53
N SER A 303 -8.24 13.81 11.56
CA SER A 303 -8.54 14.04 10.15
C SER A 303 -10.04 13.99 9.89
N ASP A 304 -10.56 15.01 9.21
CA ASP A 304 -11.91 15.05 8.68
C ASP A 304 -11.96 14.68 7.19
N ILE A 305 -10.84 14.25 6.62
CA ILE A 305 -10.64 13.97 5.20
C ILE A 305 -10.08 12.57 5.01
N SER A 306 -10.65 11.82 4.08
CA SER A 306 -10.11 10.55 3.63
C SER A 306 -9.89 10.52 2.14
N VAL A 307 -8.76 9.96 1.73
CA VAL A 307 -8.38 9.80 0.34
C VAL A 307 -8.52 8.33 -0.03
N PHE A 308 -9.32 8.06 -1.04
CA PHE A 308 -9.56 6.73 -1.59
C PHE A 308 -8.92 6.58 -2.96
N GLU A 309 -8.38 5.39 -3.23
CA GLU A 309 -8.00 4.96 -4.57
C GLU A 309 -9.06 3.99 -5.09
N LEU A 310 -9.71 4.34 -6.19
CA LEU A 310 -10.71 3.53 -6.86
C LEU A 310 -10.07 2.88 -8.09
N VAL A 311 -10.08 1.56 -8.13
CA VAL A 311 -9.49 0.77 -9.21
C VAL A 311 -10.57 -0.09 -9.86
N ARG A 312 -10.69 -0.02 -11.18
CA ARG A 312 -11.58 -0.89 -11.96
C ARG A 312 -10.77 -1.58 -13.05
N ASP A 313 -10.78 -2.91 -13.05
CA ASP A 313 -10.19 -3.74 -14.09
C ASP A 313 -11.22 -4.78 -14.56
N PRO A 314 -11.86 -4.56 -15.73
CA PRO A 314 -12.85 -5.47 -16.28
C PRO A 314 -12.28 -6.85 -16.70
N TRP A 315 -10.98 -6.95 -16.94
CA TRP A 315 -10.31 -8.14 -17.48
C TRP A 315 -9.70 -9.02 -16.41
N LEU A 316 -9.57 -8.53 -15.18
CA LEU A 316 -9.07 -9.30 -14.04
C LEU A 316 -9.80 -10.66 -13.86
N PRO A 317 -11.13 -10.78 -14.01
CA PRO A 317 -11.81 -12.08 -13.96
C PRO A 317 -11.38 -13.04 -15.08
N VAL A 318 -11.10 -12.53 -16.29
CA VAL A 318 -10.62 -13.33 -17.42
C VAL A 318 -9.22 -13.86 -17.12
N VAL A 319 -8.36 -13.02 -16.54
CA VAL A 319 -7.01 -13.42 -16.12
C VAL A 319 -7.08 -14.52 -15.06
N TYR A 320 -7.91 -14.36 -14.03
CA TYR A 320 -8.07 -15.39 -13.00
C TYR A 320 -8.65 -16.68 -13.54
N THR A 321 -9.60 -16.61 -14.47
CA THR A 321 -10.12 -17.79 -15.18
C THR A 321 -8.99 -18.52 -15.89
N GLY A 322 -8.14 -17.79 -16.62
CA GLY A 322 -6.98 -18.36 -17.29
C GLY A 322 -5.99 -19.04 -16.33
N ILE A 323 -5.70 -18.42 -15.19
CA ILE A 323 -4.82 -18.99 -14.16
C ILE A 323 -5.41 -20.28 -13.58
N TRP A 324 -6.69 -20.27 -13.19
CA TRP A 324 -7.36 -21.47 -12.66
C TRP A 324 -7.41 -22.61 -13.67
N MET A 325 -7.61 -22.30 -14.96
CA MET A 325 -7.52 -23.30 -16.03
C MET A 325 -6.11 -23.92 -16.11
N MET A 326 -5.05 -23.12 -16.05
CA MET A 326 -3.68 -23.66 -16.03
C MET A 326 -3.42 -24.54 -14.81
N ILE A 327 -3.89 -24.15 -13.62
CA ILE A 327 -3.76 -24.97 -12.40
C ILE A 327 -4.47 -26.32 -12.59
N ALA A 328 -5.72 -26.29 -13.04
CA ALA A 328 -6.47 -27.52 -13.32
C ALA A 328 -5.79 -28.37 -14.40
N GLY A 329 -5.22 -27.74 -15.44
CA GLY A 329 -4.53 -28.43 -16.53
C GLY A 329 -3.28 -29.14 -16.03
N ALA A 330 -2.50 -28.49 -15.16
CA ALA A 330 -1.37 -29.09 -14.49
C ALA A 330 -1.79 -30.30 -13.62
N VAL A 331 -2.83 -30.17 -12.80
CA VAL A 331 -3.36 -31.27 -11.98
C VAL A 331 -3.79 -32.46 -12.85
N CYS A 332 -4.51 -32.21 -13.94
CA CYS A 332 -4.92 -33.26 -14.87
C CYS A 332 -3.72 -33.96 -15.54
N LEU A 333 -2.66 -33.22 -15.90
CA LEU A 333 -1.42 -33.81 -16.44
C LEU A 333 -0.76 -34.76 -15.45
N PHE A 334 -0.66 -34.37 -14.18
CA PHE A 334 -0.08 -35.22 -13.13
C PHE A 334 -0.89 -36.50 -12.91
N ALA A 335 -2.21 -36.40 -12.81
CA ALA A 335 -3.09 -37.55 -12.61
C ALA A 335 -3.04 -38.55 -13.79
N LEU A 336 -3.06 -38.04 -15.04
CA LEU A 336 -2.98 -38.88 -16.24
C LEU A 336 -1.61 -39.54 -16.40
N SER A 337 -0.54 -38.87 -15.95
CA SER A 337 0.82 -39.42 -15.95
C SER A 337 0.95 -40.59 -14.97
N GLN A 338 0.33 -40.50 -13.79
CA GLN A 338 0.30 -41.59 -12.80
C GLN A 338 -0.49 -42.80 -13.30
N LYS A 339 -1.68 -42.59 -13.88
CA LYS A 339 -2.50 -43.68 -14.42
C LYS A 339 -1.80 -44.47 -15.53
N ARG A 340 -1.06 -43.78 -16.40
CA ARG A 340 -0.25 -44.43 -17.44
C ARG A 340 0.92 -45.24 -16.88
N LYS A 341 1.37 -44.96 -15.65
CA LYS A 341 2.42 -45.73 -14.98
C LYS A 341 1.85 -47.01 -14.34
N GLU A 342 0.64 -46.94 -13.79
CA GLU A 342 -0.09 -48.09 -13.23
C GLU A 342 -0.55 -49.07 -14.33
N ASP A 343 -1.02 -48.58 -15.48
CA ASP A 343 -1.44 -49.44 -16.61
C ASP A 343 -0.26 -50.14 -17.34
N ASN A 344 0.99 -49.73 -17.06
CA ASN A 344 2.21 -50.30 -17.67
C ASN A 344 3.06 -51.14 -16.70
N THR A 345 2.53 -51.43 -15.51
CA THR A 345 3.09 -52.36 -14.50
C THR A 345 2.13 -53.51 -14.32
#